data_AF-A0A418YBN3-F1
#
_entry.id   AF-A0A418YBN3-F1
#
_cell.length_a   1.000
_cell.length_b   1.000
_cell.length_c   1.000
_cell.angle_alpha   90.00
_cell.angle_beta   90.00
_cell.angle_gamma   90.00
#
_symmetry.space_group_name_H-M   'P 1'
#
loop_
_entity.id
_entity.type
_entity.pdbx_description
1 polymer ?
#
loop_
_entity_poly.entity_id
_entity_poly.type
_entity_poly.pdbx_seq_one_letter_code
_entity_poly.pdbx_strand_id
1 'polypeptide(L)'
;MMSKSFTPYHGGYMAKLTTLAILVAAASSQLSLSAQAAPGQPQLDYLPANTNAYQTHTVKWNMWWGENGRLWQLHNNDSQVCQGELVADDNNKQTGQCDIRLTEGSNSLQVSLCNDDGCSTSESRQVNATTPELPTWQADTPYQAGDYVQVGKKVYQAKWWNKNQAPASKAWQFIAEQGAVLSAAVTPWQGGATAAYTIQHDDLCAYITDGIIEHALPALNERDLTASVGIIAGNCAPYHWQAAQDFVDTGHEIFNHSWTHGSPVEETWDDKVEISDAQAEIEQQVKGEIAFYAFPYDQAQAASIDAVKQNTSLIGMRSVNYYLARGVNDADSFDPYFIKNDLFTNSGIWSVYEGSEDILKAYVDDAVAKGGWALRTFHGVEDTSWEMVPLARYEGHLDYVKSLVDAGQLWVAGAADITRYGMSRRYCSIHTEGTFEGGLSIEFDTSDALCQQYLAADTRLTVEVNSDQGVSVVTAHYAQQPEQGITVKQLADNKFQLDILVSKGKVLLTSQ
;
A
#
# COMPACT_ATOMS: atom_id res chain seq x y z
N MET A 1 14.99 -32.27 -49.02
CA MET A 1 16.34 -32.37 -49.63
C MET A 1 17.37 -32.21 -48.51
N MET A 2 18.38 -33.08 -48.53
CA MET A 2 19.45 -33.39 -47.54
C MET A 2 20.06 -32.15 -46.85
N SER A 3 20.10 -32.03 -45.52
CA SER A 3 20.98 -32.65 -44.48
C SER A 3 22.44 -32.16 -44.47
N LYS A 4 22.83 -31.50 -43.36
CA LYS A 4 24.09 -31.53 -42.56
C LYS A 4 25.43 -31.66 -43.34
N SER A 5 26.53 -30.95 -43.07
CA SER A 5 27.18 -30.57 -41.81
C SER A 5 28.61 -30.02 -42.11
N PHE A 6 29.31 -29.55 -41.06
CA PHE A 6 30.78 -29.43 -40.86
C PHE A 6 31.48 -28.05 -41.04
N THR A 7 31.78 -27.42 -39.90
CA THR A 7 33.06 -26.77 -39.55
C THR A 7 34.08 -27.84 -39.06
N PRO A 8 35.43 -27.63 -38.88
CA PRO A 8 36.11 -26.38 -38.45
C PRO A 8 37.60 -26.12 -38.88
N TYR A 9 38.12 -24.94 -38.46
CA TYR A 9 39.46 -24.63 -37.86
C TYR A 9 40.76 -24.33 -38.68
N HIS A 10 41.29 -23.12 -38.39
CA HIS A 10 42.68 -22.72 -37.99
C HIS A 10 43.80 -22.37 -39.01
N GLY A 11 44.25 -21.10 -38.95
CA GLY A 11 45.59 -20.76 -38.41
C GLY A 11 46.68 -20.11 -39.31
N GLY A 12 47.12 -18.89 -38.92
CA GLY A 12 48.47 -18.30 -39.12
C GLY A 12 48.84 -17.69 -40.49
N TYR A 13 49.82 -16.78 -40.66
CA TYR A 13 50.57 -15.80 -39.84
C TYR A 13 51.46 -14.98 -40.83
N MET A 14 51.91 -13.79 -40.41
CA MET A 14 53.17 -13.07 -40.76
C MET A 14 53.31 -12.12 -41.98
N ALA A 15 53.60 -10.84 -41.61
CA ALA A 15 54.81 -10.06 -41.95
C ALA A 15 54.73 -8.82 -42.89
N LYS A 16 54.79 -7.64 -42.22
CA LYS A 16 55.56 -6.39 -42.46
C LYS A 16 55.97 -5.96 -43.88
N LEU A 17 55.69 -4.69 -44.20
CA LEU A 17 56.67 -3.76 -44.78
C LEU A 17 56.29 -2.28 -44.53
N THR A 18 57.25 -1.56 -43.97
CA THR A 18 57.31 -0.10 -43.73
C THR A 18 57.51 0.66 -45.06
N THR A 19 57.14 1.94 -45.17
CA THR A 19 58.06 3.12 -45.30
C THR A 19 57.31 4.41 -45.72
N LEU A 20 57.67 5.51 -45.03
CA LEU A 20 57.78 6.92 -45.44
C LEU A 20 56.57 7.88 -45.44
N ALA A 21 56.80 8.98 -44.73
CA ALA A 21 55.90 10.06 -44.36
C ALA A 21 55.90 11.22 -45.37
N ILE A 22 54.79 11.95 -45.44
CA ILE A 22 54.75 13.35 -45.90
C ILE A 22 53.95 14.14 -44.86
N LEU A 23 54.64 15.06 -44.18
CA LEU A 23 54.03 16.09 -43.33
C LEU A 23 53.40 17.17 -44.23
N VAL A 24 52.13 17.49 -43.97
CA VAL A 24 51.52 18.78 -44.34
C VAL A 24 51.18 19.49 -43.04
N ALA A 25 51.85 20.61 -42.79
CA ALA A 25 51.60 21.47 -41.64
C ALA A 25 50.30 22.27 -41.85
N ALA A 26 49.25 21.92 -41.13
CA ALA A 26 48.10 22.79 -40.90
C ALA A 26 48.34 23.56 -39.61
N ALA A 27 48.42 24.89 -39.71
CA ALA A 27 48.47 25.79 -38.57
C ALA A 27 47.10 25.78 -37.88
N SER A 28 46.93 24.91 -36.89
CA SER A 28 45.80 24.94 -35.97
C SER A 28 46.07 26.04 -34.94
N SER A 29 45.25 27.09 -34.95
CA SER A 29 45.16 28.03 -33.85
C SER A 29 44.84 27.24 -32.57
N GLN A 30 45.84 27.03 -31.71
CA GLN A 30 45.62 26.51 -30.37
C GLN A 30 44.87 27.58 -29.58
N LEU A 31 43.54 27.50 -29.58
CA LEU A 31 42.79 27.91 -28.41
C LEU A 31 43.27 26.99 -27.29
N SER A 32 44.07 27.52 -26.39
CA SER A 32 44.35 26.89 -25.10
C SER A 32 43.02 26.81 -24.35
N LEU A 33 42.22 25.77 -24.58
CA LEU A 33 41.23 25.37 -23.59
C LEU A 33 42.04 24.96 -22.37
N SER A 34 42.00 25.77 -21.32
CA SER A 34 42.27 25.31 -19.98
C SER A 34 41.38 24.09 -19.76
N ALA A 35 41.97 22.90 -19.72
CA ALA A 35 41.26 21.70 -19.30
C ALA A 35 40.78 21.97 -17.86
N GLN A 36 39.48 22.22 -17.69
CA GLN A 36 38.89 22.29 -16.37
C GLN A 36 39.03 20.91 -15.73
N ALA A 37 39.48 20.91 -14.48
CA ALA A 37 39.66 19.71 -13.68
C ALA A 37 38.48 19.58 -12.71
N ALA A 38 38.36 18.40 -12.08
CA ALA A 38 37.44 18.24 -10.96
C ALA A 38 37.68 19.33 -9.90
N PRO A 39 36.64 19.75 -9.14
CA PRO A 39 36.75 20.89 -8.24
C PRO A 39 37.83 20.74 -7.18
N GLY A 40 38.32 21.88 -6.65
CA GLY A 40 39.21 21.90 -5.48
C GLY A 40 38.58 21.15 -4.29
N GLN A 41 39.41 20.50 -3.47
CA GLN A 41 38.91 19.63 -2.41
C GLN A 41 38.15 20.45 -1.34
N PRO A 42 36.86 20.14 -1.05
CA PRO A 42 36.13 20.80 0.01
C PRO A 42 36.62 20.32 1.39
N GLN A 43 36.52 21.18 2.39
CA GLN A 43 36.82 20.87 3.79
C GLN A 43 35.62 21.20 4.66
N LEU A 44 35.21 20.23 5.49
CA LEU A 44 34.22 20.43 6.53
C LEU A 44 34.78 21.33 7.64
N ASP A 45 33.96 22.28 8.11
CA ASP A 45 34.24 23.02 9.32
C ASP A 45 34.19 22.09 10.56
N TYR A 46 34.66 22.60 11.70
CA TYR A 46 34.68 21.82 12.94
C TYR A 46 33.27 21.38 13.35
N LEU A 47 33.13 20.07 13.59
CA LEU A 47 32.00 19.46 14.27
C LEU A 47 32.47 18.74 15.53
N PRO A 48 31.65 18.72 16.61
CA PRO A 48 32.01 18.01 17.83
C PRO A 48 32.11 16.50 17.56
N ALA A 49 32.98 15.79 18.30
CA ALA A 49 33.11 14.34 18.15
C ALA A 49 31.90 13.57 18.73
N ASN A 50 31.22 14.17 19.71
CA ASN A 50 30.02 13.64 20.33
C ASN A 50 28.96 14.74 20.40
N THR A 51 27.69 14.38 20.20
CA THR A 51 26.56 15.30 20.33
C THR A 51 25.29 14.57 20.79
N ASN A 52 24.21 15.30 21.01
CA ASN A 52 22.87 14.72 21.20
C ASN A 52 22.10 14.68 19.88
N ALA A 53 21.27 13.65 19.69
CA ALA A 53 20.49 13.44 18.47
C ALA A 53 19.37 14.48 18.25
N TYR A 54 18.94 15.19 19.29
CA TYR A 54 17.89 16.21 19.18
C TYR A 54 18.39 17.56 18.62
N GLN A 55 19.69 17.81 18.74
CA GLN A 55 20.29 19.07 18.34
C GLN A 55 20.47 19.16 16.83
N THR A 56 19.99 20.27 16.27
CA THR A 56 20.30 20.65 14.89
C THR A 56 21.73 21.20 14.81
N HIS A 57 22.49 20.68 13.86
CA HIS A 57 23.85 21.06 13.55
C HIS A 57 23.92 21.74 12.19
N THR A 58 24.43 22.98 12.16
CA THR A 58 24.82 23.64 10.92
C THR A 58 26.18 23.10 10.47
N VAL A 59 26.17 22.15 9.53
CA VAL A 59 27.37 21.64 8.86
C VAL A 59 27.77 22.64 7.81
N LYS A 60 28.96 23.22 7.96
CA LYS A 60 29.54 24.17 7.00
C LYS A 60 30.74 23.55 6.32
N TRP A 61 30.99 23.95 5.08
CA TRP A 61 32.19 23.56 4.37
C TRP A 61 32.76 24.73 3.57
N ASN A 62 34.05 24.65 3.32
CA ASN A 62 34.80 25.61 2.51
C ASN A 62 35.72 24.87 1.54
N MET A 63 35.73 25.28 0.28
CA MET A 63 36.80 25.00 -0.67
C MET A 63 37.58 26.30 -0.82
N TRP A 64 38.86 26.32 -0.44
CA TRP A 64 39.63 27.56 -0.31
C TRP A 64 40.24 28.05 -1.62
N TRP A 65 40.60 27.13 -2.52
CA TRP A 65 41.19 27.40 -3.82
C TRP A 65 41.08 26.15 -4.70
N GLY A 66 41.09 26.35 -6.01
CA GLY A 66 41.02 25.27 -7.01
C GLY A 66 39.82 25.45 -7.94
N GLU A 67 39.67 24.54 -8.89
CA GLU A 67 38.54 24.55 -9.83
C GLU A 67 37.22 24.59 -9.07
N ASN A 68 36.28 25.40 -9.56
CA ASN A 68 35.00 25.61 -8.90
C ASN A 68 34.01 24.50 -9.26
N GLY A 69 33.19 24.11 -8.28
CA GLY A 69 32.03 23.25 -8.47
C GLY A 69 30.78 24.04 -8.86
N ARG A 70 29.77 23.31 -9.33
CA ARG A 70 28.42 23.79 -9.65
C ARG A 70 27.33 23.13 -8.80
N LEU A 71 27.65 22.00 -8.17
CA LEU A 71 26.76 21.27 -7.27
C LEU A 71 27.58 20.78 -6.08
N TRP A 72 27.05 20.91 -4.87
CA TRP A 72 27.58 20.23 -3.70
C TRP A 72 26.51 19.35 -3.08
N GLN A 73 26.95 18.25 -2.45
CA GLN A 73 26.11 17.29 -1.76
C GLN A 73 26.76 16.97 -0.41
N LEU A 74 25.98 16.97 0.66
CA LEU A 74 26.40 16.44 1.96
C LEU A 74 25.84 15.03 2.10
N HIS A 75 26.70 14.12 2.52
CA HIS A 75 26.37 12.73 2.78
C HIS A 75 26.56 12.43 4.27
N ASN A 76 25.66 11.61 4.83
CA ASN A 76 25.81 10.97 6.14
C ASN A 76 25.70 9.45 5.95
N ASN A 77 26.75 8.71 6.28
CA ASN A 77 26.81 7.25 6.07
C ASN A 77 26.41 6.90 4.62
N ASP A 78 27.05 7.57 3.65
CA ASP A 78 26.85 7.46 2.20
C ASP A 78 25.50 7.97 1.66
N SER A 79 24.49 8.15 2.51
CA SER A 79 23.18 8.70 2.14
C SER A 79 23.26 10.22 1.99
N GLN A 80 22.82 10.75 0.84
CA GLN A 80 22.71 12.19 0.64
C GLN A 80 21.65 12.77 1.60
N VAL A 81 22.04 13.75 2.41
CA VAL A 81 21.15 14.43 3.36
C VAL A 81 20.77 15.84 2.92
N CYS A 82 21.58 16.49 2.09
CA CYS A 82 21.25 17.76 1.45
C CYS A 82 22.19 18.06 0.28
N GLN A 83 21.82 19.06 -0.52
CA GLN A 83 22.60 19.52 -1.67
C GLN A 83 22.35 21.01 -1.94
N GLY A 84 23.19 21.61 -2.78
CA GLY A 84 22.95 22.96 -3.30
C GLY A 84 23.72 23.26 -4.56
N GLU A 85 23.15 24.11 -5.40
CA GLU A 85 23.79 24.61 -6.62
C GLU A 85 24.72 25.77 -6.30
N LEU A 86 25.77 25.91 -7.12
CA LEU A 86 26.80 26.94 -7.00
C LEU A 86 27.04 27.60 -8.36
N VAL A 87 27.42 28.87 -8.32
CA VAL A 87 27.94 29.59 -9.48
C VAL A 87 29.47 29.57 -9.40
N ALA A 88 30.12 29.19 -10.49
CA ALA A 88 31.58 29.21 -10.59
C ALA A 88 32.10 30.66 -10.68
N ASP A 89 33.17 30.95 -9.96
CA ASP A 89 33.81 32.27 -9.85
C ASP A 89 35.34 32.13 -9.97
N ASP A 90 35.82 31.75 -11.16
CA ASP A 90 37.25 31.79 -11.56
C ASP A 90 38.26 31.30 -10.50
N ASN A 91 38.02 30.09 -9.97
CA ASN A 91 38.87 29.40 -8.99
C ASN A 91 38.94 30.02 -7.59
N ASN A 92 38.00 30.94 -7.29
CA ASN A 92 37.85 31.52 -5.96
C ASN A 92 37.23 30.54 -4.96
N LYS A 93 37.28 30.93 -3.69
CA LYS A 93 36.71 30.20 -2.57
C LYS A 93 35.22 29.92 -2.81
N GLN A 94 34.79 28.68 -2.57
CA GLN A 94 33.39 28.30 -2.49
C GLN A 94 33.02 27.78 -1.09
N THR A 95 31.75 27.88 -0.73
CA THR A 95 31.25 27.48 0.57
C THR A 95 29.78 27.10 0.47
N GLY A 96 29.36 26.21 1.35
CA GLY A 96 27.97 25.84 1.55
C GLY A 96 27.72 25.49 3.01
N GLN A 97 26.45 25.42 3.36
CA GLN A 97 26.04 24.99 4.68
C GLN A 97 24.72 24.22 4.63
N CYS A 98 24.52 23.37 5.61
CA CYS A 98 23.34 22.54 5.76
C CYS A 98 23.02 22.34 7.23
N ASP A 99 21.76 22.57 7.61
CA ASP A 99 21.28 22.22 8.94
C ASP A 99 20.80 20.76 8.93
N ILE A 100 21.43 19.91 9.72
CA ILE A 100 21.08 18.48 9.85
C ILE A 100 20.90 18.10 11.31
N ARG A 101 20.09 17.07 11.57
CA ARG A 101 20.17 16.29 12.81
C ARG A 101 20.85 14.97 12.53
N LEU A 102 21.59 14.49 13.53
CA LEU A 102 22.33 13.25 13.43
C LEU A 102 21.51 12.11 14.02
N THR A 103 21.52 10.97 13.35
CA THR A 103 20.88 9.74 13.85
C THR A 103 21.70 9.19 15.02
N GLU A 104 21.04 8.54 15.98
CA GLU A 104 21.73 7.89 17.09
C GLU A 104 22.84 6.94 16.62
N GLY A 105 23.98 6.96 17.30
CA GLY A 105 25.19 6.21 16.95
C GLY A 105 26.17 6.99 16.07
N SER A 106 26.96 6.26 15.29
CA SER A 106 28.06 6.84 14.50
C SER A 106 27.55 7.42 13.18
N ASN A 107 27.92 8.67 12.92
CA ASN A 107 27.59 9.41 11.70
C ASN A 107 28.89 9.79 10.99
N SER A 108 29.04 9.38 9.73
CA SER A 108 30.19 9.70 8.88
C SER A 108 29.79 10.77 7.87
N LEU A 109 30.15 12.03 8.16
CA LEU A 109 29.81 13.17 7.33
C LEU A 109 30.88 13.45 6.28
N GLN A 110 30.47 13.65 5.02
CA GLN A 110 31.35 13.99 3.91
C GLN A 110 30.64 14.92 2.92
N VAL A 111 31.37 15.89 2.37
CA VAL A 111 30.86 16.77 1.30
C VAL A 111 31.51 16.39 -0.02
N SER A 112 30.68 16.25 -1.05
CA SER A 112 31.06 16.12 -2.45
C SER A 112 30.85 17.46 -3.15
N LEU A 113 31.81 17.92 -3.95
CA LEU A 113 31.73 19.12 -4.79
C LEU A 113 31.99 18.73 -6.24
N CYS A 114 31.03 18.99 -7.12
CA CYS A 114 31.01 18.48 -8.49
C CYS A 114 30.88 19.60 -9.54
N ASN A 115 31.53 19.43 -10.69
CA ASN A 115 31.32 20.18 -11.93
C ASN A 115 31.17 19.18 -13.11
N ASP A 116 31.16 19.68 -14.35
CA ASP A 116 30.99 18.84 -15.55
C ASP A 116 32.14 17.84 -15.76
N ASP A 117 33.31 18.11 -15.19
CA ASP A 117 34.54 17.33 -15.35
C ASP A 117 34.79 16.34 -14.21
N GLY A 118 33.93 16.34 -13.18
CA GLY A 118 33.94 15.36 -12.09
C GLY A 118 33.65 15.94 -10.71
N CYS A 119 33.91 15.14 -9.67
CA CYS A 119 33.69 15.51 -8.28
C CYS A 119 34.97 15.35 -7.44
N SER A 120 35.12 16.18 -6.42
CA SER A 120 36.06 15.98 -5.31
C SER A 120 35.31 15.86 -3.99
N THR A 121 35.91 15.14 -3.03
CA THR A 121 35.28 14.86 -1.73
C THR A 121 36.14 15.33 -0.57
N SER A 122 35.49 15.78 0.50
CA SER A 122 36.16 16.10 1.75
C SER A 122 36.67 14.83 2.45
N GLU A 123 37.58 15.00 3.39
CA GLU A 123 37.79 13.97 4.42
C GLU A 123 36.48 13.72 5.19
N SER A 124 36.26 12.48 5.61
CA SER A 124 35.09 12.10 6.40
C SER A 124 35.24 12.54 7.86
N ARG A 125 34.19 13.14 8.43
CA ARG A 125 34.11 13.55 9.84
C ARG A 125 33.19 12.61 10.61
N GLN A 126 33.75 11.88 11.56
CA GLN A 126 32.98 11.04 12.47
C GLN A 126 32.37 11.88 13.60
N VAL A 127 31.06 11.72 13.81
CA VAL A 127 30.32 12.31 14.92
C VAL A 127 29.43 11.23 15.53
N ASN A 128 29.58 10.99 16.83
CA ASN A 128 28.72 10.06 17.55
C ASN A 128 27.56 10.83 18.21
N ALA A 129 26.33 10.52 17.86
CA ALA A 129 25.14 11.14 18.45
C ALA A 129 24.50 10.19 19.47
N THR A 130 24.10 10.71 20.63
CA THR A 130 23.37 9.95 21.64
C THR A 130 21.98 10.54 21.86
N THR A 131 20.99 9.70 22.14
CA THR A 131 19.65 10.15 22.49
C THR A 131 19.54 10.27 24.01
N PRO A 132 19.57 11.48 24.61
CA PRO A 132 19.48 11.62 26.05
C PRO A 132 18.06 11.31 26.55
N GLU A 133 17.94 10.85 27.79
CA GLU A 133 16.64 10.77 28.46
C GLU A 133 16.02 12.18 28.60
N LEU A 134 14.71 12.26 28.40
CA LEU A 134 13.93 13.52 28.47
C LEU A 134 12.91 13.49 29.61
N PRO A 135 13.33 13.53 30.88
CA PRO A 135 12.39 13.62 31.99
C PRO A 135 11.58 14.92 31.93
N THR A 136 10.32 14.86 32.38
CA THR A 136 9.54 16.08 32.61
C THR A 136 10.21 16.93 33.69
N TRP A 137 10.33 18.24 33.45
CA TRP A 137 10.92 19.15 34.44
C TRP A 137 10.14 19.14 35.77
N GLN A 138 10.85 19.10 36.89
CA GLN A 138 10.29 19.12 38.25
C GLN A 138 10.98 20.21 39.09
N ALA A 139 10.19 21.02 39.79
CA ALA A 139 10.71 22.15 40.56
C ALA A 139 11.71 21.76 41.66
N ASP A 140 11.49 20.60 42.31
CA ASP A 140 12.30 20.14 43.43
C ASP A 140 13.52 19.29 43.03
N THR A 141 13.67 18.98 41.75
CA THR A 141 14.81 18.23 41.22
C THR A 141 15.98 19.17 40.94
N PRO A 142 17.19 18.90 41.45
CA PRO A 142 18.40 19.59 41.03
C PRO A 142 18.89 19.04 39.68
N TYR A 143 19.23 19.93 38.75
CA TYR A 143 19.77 19.62 37.43
C TYR A 143 21.21 20.10 37.32
N GLN A 144 22.09 19.29 36.75
CA GLN A 144 23.49 19.62 36.44
C GLN A 144 23.62 20.26 35.05
N ALA A 145 24.78 20.87 34.78
CA ALA A 145 25.10 21.32 33.43
C ALA A 145 25.08 20.14 32.45
N GLY A 146 24.37 20.28 31.34
CA GLY A 146 24.23 19.24 30.33
C GLY A 146 22.97 18.37 30.47
N ASP A 147 22.27 18.41 31.61
CA ASP A 147 21.01 17.66 31.80
C ASP A 147 19.93 18.17 30.84
N TYR A 148 19.10 17.25 30.34
CA TYR A 148 17.98 17.56 29.47
C TYR A 148 16.65 17.40 30.20
N VAL A 149 15.68 18.24 29.83
CA VAL A 149 14.28 18.11 30.26
C VAL A 149 13.35 18.41 29.10
N GLN A 150 12.15 17.82 29.16
CA GLN A 150 11.05 18.16 28.26
C GLN A 150 9.95 18.91 29.02
N VAL A 151 9.50 20.03 28.45
CA VAL A 151 8.33 20.78 28.92
C VAL A 151 7.39 21.00 27.74
N GLY A 152 6.24 20.33 27.76
CA GLY A 152 5.40 20.21 26.57
C GLY A 152 6.17 19.52 25.45
N LYS A 153 6.23 20.12 24.26
CA LYS A 153 7.03 19.63 23.13
C LYS A 153 8.47 20.16 23.10
N LYS A 154 8.85 21.05 24.02
CA LYS A 154 10.13 21.74 23.96
C LYS A 154 11.17 21.04 24.83
N VAL A 155 12.33 20.78 24.24
CA VAL A 155 13.50 20.21 24.89
C VAL A 155 14.46 21.32 25.27
N TYR A 156 14.93 21.27 26.51
CA TYR A 156 15.88 22.21 27.05
C TYR A 156 17.06 21.50 27.68
N GLN A 157 18.25 22.11 27.56
CA GLN A 157 19.46 21.67 28.24
C GLN A 157 19.83 22.67 29.34
N ALA A 158 20.15 22.19 30.52
CA ALA A 158 20.66 23.00 31.61
C ALA A 158 22.07 23.51 31.28
N LYS A 159 22.30 24.83 31.37
CA LYS A 159 23.60 25.46 31.11
C LYS A 159 24.56 25.35 32.30
N TRP A 160 24.01 25.27 33.51
CA TRP A 160 24.72 25.14 34.77
C TRP A 160 23.80 24.51 35.82
N TRP A 161 24.38 24.15 36.97
CA TRP A 161 23.62 23.60 38.08
C TRP A 161 22.45 24.52 38.47
N ASN A 162 21.24 24.01 38.49
CA ASN A 162 20.06 24.77 38.89
C ASN A 162 19.01 23.90 39.60
N LYS A 163 18.18 24.55 40.40
CA LYS A 163 17.02 23.94 41.07
C LYS A 163 15.89 24.97 41.13
N ASN A 164 14.65 24.53 40.91
CA ASN A 164 13.46 25.39 40.90
C ASN A 164 13.55 26.59 39.92
N GLN A 165 14.36 26.46 38.88
CA GLN A 165 14.45 27.42 37.78
C GLN A 165 13.77 26.81 36.57
N ALA A 166 12.61 27.34 36.18
CA ALA A 166 11.86 26.80 35.05
C ALA A 166 12.61 26.99 33.71
N PRO A 167 12.37 26.15 32.69
CA PRO A 167 13.08 26.23 31.41
C PRO A 167 12.96 27.53 30.61
N ALA A 168 11.98 28.39 30.94
CA ALA A 168 11.91 29.74 30.39
C ALA A 168 12.99 30.71 30.95
N SER A 169 13.74 30.29 31.97
CA SER A 169 14.81 31.10 32.60
C SER A 169 16.14 30.99 31.85
N LYS A 170 17.09 31.88 32.19
CA LYS A 170 18.44 31.90 31.57
C LYS A 170 19.28 30.65 31.86
N ALA A 171 18.90 29.85 32.86
CA ALA A 171 19.59 28.62 33.24
C ALA A 171 19.46 27.50 32.19
N TRP A 172 18.53 27.66 31.25
CA TRP A 172 18.23 26.66 30.24
C TRP A 172 18.53 27.18 28.82
N GLN A 173 18.89 26.27 27.94
CA GLN A 173 19.05 26.48 26.51
C GLN A 173 17.95 25.70 25.79
N PHE A 174 17.20 26.35 24.91
CA PHE A 174 16.30 25.66 23.99
C PHE A 174 17.13 24.84 23.00
N ILE A 175 16.80 23.56 22.86
CA ILE A 175 17.49 22.61 21.98
C ILE A 175 16.66 22.30 20.75
N ALA A 176 15.40 21.90 20.98
CA ALA A 176 14.50 21.50 19.92
C ALA A 176 13.04 21.58 20.38
N GLU A 177 12.15 21.55 19.41
CA GLU A 177 10.73 21.29 19.62
C GLU A 177 10.37 20.00 18.90
N GLN A 178 9.69 19.10 19.60
CA GLN A 178 9.19 17.84 19.07
C GLN A 178 8.19 18.13 17.95
N GLY A 179 8.29 17.39 16.85
CA GLY A 179 7.34 17.45 15.75
C GLY A 179 5.96 16.91 16.15
N ALA A 180 5.12 16.76 15.14
CA ALA A 180 3.78 16.24 15.34
C ALA A 180 3.84 14.76 15.73
N VAL A 181 3.18 14.37 16.83
CA VAL A 181 3.09 12.94 17.15
C VAL A 181 2.04 12.33 16.23
N LEU A 182 2.49 11.40 15.41
CA LEU A 182 1.63 10.68 14.48
C LEU A 182 1.25 9.31 15.04
N SER A 183 0.01 8.89 14.83
CA SER A 183 -0.47 7.53 15.09
C SER A 183 -1.11 6.98 13.82
N ALA A 184 -1.11 5.65 13.66
CA ALA A 184 -1.71 4.99 12.50
C ALA A 184 -2.57 3.80 12.92
N ALA A 185 -3.67 3.59 12.20
CA ALA A 185 -4.52 2.41 12.35
C ALA A 185 -5.10 1.99 10.98
N VAL A 186 -5.27 0.70 10.77
CA VAL A 186 -5.95 0.17 9.57
C VAL A 186 -7.47 0.37 9.73
N THR A 187 -8.12 0.95 8.72
CA THR A 187 -9.57 1.18 8.74
C THR A 187 -10.34 -0.13 8.56
N PRO A 188 -11.56 -0.27 9.12
CA PRO A 188 -12.36 -1.49 8.97
C PRO A 188 -12.62 -1.90 7.52
N TRP A 189 -12.78 -0.93 6.63
CA TRP A 189 -13.04 -1.11 5.21
C TRP A 189 -12.12 -0.23 4.36
N GLN A 190 -11.89 -0.66 3.11
CA GLN A 190 -11.04 0.06 2.18
C GLN A 190 -11.57 1.48 1.91
N GLY A 191 -10.66 2.42 1.64
CA GLY A 191 -10.99 3.83 1.42
C GLY A 191 -11.51 4.54 2.68
N GLY A 192 -11.48 3.89 3.85
CA GLY A 192 -12.07 4.41 5.09
C GLY A 192 -13.59 4.46 5.04
N ALA A 193 -14.21 3.62 4.20
CA ALA A 193 -15.65 3.50 4.13
C ALA A 193 -16.25 3.09 5.48
N THR A 194 -17.50 3.49 5.72
CA THR A 194 -18.22 3.11 6.94
C THR A 194 -18.60 1.65 6.92
N ALA A 195 -19.01 1.12 5.76
CA ALA A 195 -19.42 -0.26 5.56
C ALA A 195 -18.90 -0.82 4.24
N ALA A 196 -19.04 -2.13 4.07
CA ALA A 196 -18.78 -2.80 2.80
C ALA A 196 -20.06 -3.48 2.26
N TYR A 197 -20.11 -3.68 0.96
CA TYR A 197 -21.24 -4.31 0.28
C TYR A 197 -20.79 -5.18 -0.89
N THR A 198 -21.38 -6.36 -1.00
CA THR A 198 -21.21 -7.24 -2.16
C THR A 198 -22.55 -7.42 -2.86
N ILE A 199 -22.53 -7.17 -4.17
CA ILE A 199 -23.59 -7.56 -5.10
C ILE A 199 -23.17 -8.92 -5.65
N GLN A 200 -23.91 -9.98 -5.33
CA GLN A 200 -23.58 -11.34 -5.74
C GLN A 200 -24.70 -11.91 -6.63
N HIS A 201 -24.37 -12.30 -7.86
CA HIS A 201 -25.25 -13.01 -8.77
C HIS A 201 -24.90 -14.49 -8.79
N ASP A 202 -25.84 -15.35 -8.41
CA ASP A 202 -25.71 -16.80 -8.52
C ASP A 202 -26.15 -17.28 -9.92
N ASP A 203 -25.82 -18.53 -10.23
CA ASP A 203 -26.34 -19.29 -11.38
C ASP A 203 -25.95 -18.81 -12.79
N LEU A 204 -24.83 -18.10 -12.98
CA LEU A 204 -24.30 -17.93 -14.33
C LEU A 204 -24.02 -19.32 -14.95
N CYS A 205 -24.36 -19.47 -16.24
CA CYS A 205 -24.39 -20.72 -17.01
C CYS A 205 -25.67 -21.57 -16.89
N ALA A 206 -26.66 -21.16 -16.10
CA ALA A 206 -28.01 -21.63 -16.32
C ALA A 206 -28.64 -20.88 -17.50
N TYR A 207 -29.26 -21.59 -18.46
CA TYR A 207 -29.86 -20.96 -19.65
C TYR A 207 -30.95 -19.91 -19.37
N ILE A 208 -31.40 -19.78 -18.12
CA ILE A 208 -32.48 -18.87 -17.70
C ILE A 208 -31.97 -17.61 -17.00
N THR A 209 -30.66 -17.50 -16.73
CA THR A 209 -30.01 -16.41 -15.98
C THR A 209 -29.12 -15.52 -16.85
N ASP A 210 -29.27 -15.57 -18.18
CA ASP A 210 -28.49 -14.74 -19.11
C ASP A 210 -28.74 -13.23 -18.93
N GLY A 211 -29.77 -12.83 -18.16
CA GLY A 211 -29.94 -11.44 -17.71
C GLY A 211 -28.76 -10.90 -16.89
N ILE A 212 -27.96 -11.77 -16.28
CA ILE A 212 -26.68 -11.39 -15.66
C ILE A 212 -25.73 -10.79 -16.71
N ILE A 213 -25.66 -11.39 -17.90
CA ILE A 213 -24.83 -10.93 -19.01
C ILE A 213 -25.49 -9.75 -19.72
N GLU A 214 -26.78 -9.87 -20.04
CA GLU A 214 -27.51 -8.92 -20.89
C GLU A 214 -27.83 -7.60 -20.18
N HIS A 215 -27.99 -7.64 -18.85
CA HIS A 215 -28.48 -6.51 -18.07
C HIS A 215 -27.60 -6.14 -16.87
N ALA A 216 -27.16 -7.12 -16.06
CA ALA A 216 -26.38 -6.81 -14.87
C ALA A 216 -25.00 -6.22 -15.20
N LEU A 217 -24.22 -6.89 -16.05
CA LEU A 217 -22.88 -6.43 -16.44
C LEU A 217 -22.87 -5.01 -17.04
N PRO A 218 -23.71 -4.66 -18.04
CA PRO A 218 -23.77 -3.29 -18.54
C PRO A 218 -24.14 -2.26 -17.46
N ALA A 219 -25.13 -2.55 -16.62
CA ALA A 219 -25.62 -1.61 -15.61
C ALA A 219 -24.60 -1.35 -14.50
N LEU A 220 -23.83 -2.38 -14.12
CA LEU A 220 -22.72 -2.27 -13.17
C LEU A 220 -21.55 -1.46 -13.76
N ASN A 221 -21.15 -1.77 -14.99
CA ASN A 221 -20.06 -1.08 -15.70
C ASN A 221 -20.35 0.40 -15.91
N GLU A 222 -21.60 0.76 -16.24
CA GLU A 222 -22.01 2.16 -16.35
C GLU A 222 -21.77 2.96 -15.06
N ARG A 223 -21.80 2.28 -13.91
CA ARG A 223 -21.71 2.89 -12.57
C ARG A 223 -20.37 2.64 -11.89
N ASP A 224 -19.42 1.97 -12.55
CA ASP A 224 -18.13 1.61 -11.95
C ASP A 224 -18.32 0.86 -10.62
N LEU A 225 -19.24 -0.12 -10.60
CA LEU A 225 -19.53 -0.96 -9.45
C LEU A 225 -19.13 -2.41 -9.71
N THR A 226 -18.46 -3.01 -8.74
CA THR A 226 -18.05 -4.42 -8.77
C THR A 226 -19.17 -5.35 -8.29
N ALA A 227 -19.19 -6.57 -8.81
CA ALA A 227 -20.07 -7.66 -8.39
C ALA A 227 -19.31 -8.98 -8.37
N SER A 228 -19.87 -9.98 -7.68
CA SER A 228 -19.44 -11.38 -7.69
C SER A 228 -20.41 -12.21 -8.51
N VAL A 229 -19.92 -13.07 -9.41
CA VAL A 229 -20.77 -13.89 -10.30
C VAL A 229 -20.42 -15.37 -10.19
N GLY A 230 -21.43 -16.19 -9.93
CA GLY A 230 -21.30 -17.61 -9.60
C GLY A 230 -21.42 -18.51 -10.80
N ILE A 231 -20.41 -19.33 -11.04
CA ILE A 231 -20.35 -20.20 -12.21
C ILE A 231 -20.82 -21.61 -11.88
N ILE A 232 -21.80 -22.11 -12.65
CA ILE A 232 -22.14 -23.54 -12.70
C ILE A 232 -21.30 -24.20 -13.79
N ALA A 233 -20.11 -24.69 -13.42
CA ALA A 233 -19.04 -25.04 -14.37
C ALA A 233 -19.48 -26.05 -15.44
N GLY A 234 -20.22 -27.09 -15.03
CA GLY A 234 -20.67 -28.16 -15.92
C GLY A 234 -21.72 -27.74 -16.95
N ASN A 235 -22.35 -26.59 -16.77
CA ASN A 235 -23.43 -26.10 -17.65
C ASN A 235 -22.95 -25.03 -18.64
N CYS A 236 -21.73 -24.50 -18.47
CA CYS A 236 -21.25 -23.39 -19.27
C CYS A 236 -21.00 -23.74 -20.74
N ALA A 237 -21.83 -23.19 -21.62
CA ALA A 237 -21.53 -23.04 -23.04
C ALA A 237 -20.35 -22.07 -23.32
N PRO A 238 -19.70 -22.13 -24.50
CA PRO A 238 -18.56 -21.27 -24.84
C PRO A 238 -18.79 -19.76 -24.70
N TYR A 239 -20.02 -19.27 -24.93
CA TYR A 239 -20.31 -17.84 -24.78
C TYR A 239 -20.37 -17.41 -23.31
N HIS A 240 -20.76 -18.31 -22.38
CA HIS A 240 -20.72 -18.01 -20.95
C HIS A 240 -19.28 -17.84 -20.47
N TRP A 241 -18.35 -18.66 -20.98
CA TRP A 241 -16.93 -18.51 -20.63
C TRP A 241 -16.35 -17.19 -21.15
N GLN A 242 -16.76 -16.76 -22.34
CA GLN A 242 -16.41 -15.42 -22.82
C GLN A 242 -16.99 -14.34 -21.91
N ALA A 243 -18.27 -14.44 -21.52
CA ALA A 243 -18.88 -13.47 -20.62
C ALA A 243 -18.21 -13.46 -19.25
N ALA A 244 -17.85 -14.62 -18.68
CA ALA A 244 -17.11 -14.72 -17.43
C ALA A 244 -15.73 -14.05 -17.53
N GLN A 245 -15.04 -14.18 -18.66
CA GLN A 245 -13.80 -13.43 -18.91
C GLN A 245 -14.06 -11.92 -19.04
N ASP A 246 -15.17 -11.50 -19.67
CA ASP A 246 -15.53 -10.08 -19.78
C ASP A 246 -15.81 -9.47 -18.39
N PHE A 247 -16.46 -10.22 -17.48
CA PHE A 247 -16.61 -9.85 -16.07
C PHE A 247 -15.24 -9.65 -15.40
N VAL A 248 -14.31 -10.60 -15.55
CA VAL A 248 -12.94 -10.46 -15.00
C VAL A 248 -12.22 -9.24 -15.59
N ASP A 249 -12.28 -9.05 -16.90
CA ASP A 249 -11.60 -7.96 -17.61
C ASP A 249 -12.14 -6.58 -17.22
N THR A 250 -13.36 -6.53 -16.69
CA THR A 250 -14.02 -5.30 -16.19
C THR A 250 -13.98 -5.18 -14.66
N GLY A 251 -13.24 -6.06 -13.97
CA GLY A 251 -12.98 -5.94 -12.53
C GLY A 251 -14.05 -6.56 -11.63
N HIS A 252 -14.87 -7.47 -12.16
CA HIS A 252 -15.80 -8.27 -11.38
C HIS A 252 -15.16 -9.57 -10.89
N GLU A 253 -15.67 -10.07 -9.77
CA GLU A 253 -15.26 -11.34 -9.20
C GLU A 253 -16.04 -12.49 -9.84
N ILE A 254 -15.35 -13.58 -10.16
CA ILE A 254 -15.96 -14.86 -10.47
C ILE A 254 -15.78 -15.79 -9.27
N PHE A 255 -16.84 -16.49 -8.88
CA PHE A 255 -16.78 -17.48 -7.82
C PHE A 255 -17.32 -18.84 -8.27
N ASN A 256 -16.88 -19.88 -7.59
CA ASN A 256 -17.28 -21.24 -7.87
C ASN A 256 -18.67 -21.51 -7.25
N HIS A 257 -19.63 -21.85 -8.12
CA HIS A 257 -20.99 -22.19 -7.73
C HIS A 257 -21.37 -23.62 -8.13
N SER A 258 -20.41 -24.52 -7.93
CA SER A 258 -20.46 -25.96 -8.18
C SER A 258 -20.39 -26.40 -9.64
N TRP A 259 -20.36 -27.73 -9.86
CA TRP A 259 -20.33 -28.30 -11.21
C TRP A 259 -21.74 -28.40 -11.79
N THR A 260 -22.67 -29.01 -11.06
CA THR A 260 -24.02 -29.33 -11.55
C THR A 260 -25.12 -28.44 -10.98
N HIS A 261 -24.81 -27.63 -9.96
CA HIS A 261 -25.81 -26.96 -9.12
C HIS A 261 -26.72 -27.96 -8.37
N GLY A 262 -26.15 -29.09 -7.93
CA GLY A 262 -26.81 -30.08 -7.07
C GLY A 262 -26.83 -29.66 -5.60
N SER A 263 -27.73 -30.24 -4.78
CA SER A 263 -27.73 -29.97 -3.34
C SER A 263 -26.72 -30.88 -2.61
N PRO A 264 -25.87 -30.35 -1.71
CA PRO A 264 -24.93 -31.19 -0.97
C PRO A 264 -25.53 -32.15 0.05
N VAL A 265 -26.83 -32.08 0.29
CA VAL A 265 -27.53 -33.04 1.17
C VAL A 265 -28.16 -34.20 0.39
N GLU A 266 -28.07 -34.20 -0.93
CA GLU A 266 -28.57 -35.27 -1.79
C GLU A 266 -27.53 -36.39 -1.97
N GLU A 267 -27.99 -37.62 -2.20
CA GLU A 267 -27.13 -38.79 -2.37
C GLU A 267 -26.23 -38.73 -3.62
N THR A 268 -26.59 -37.89 -4.60
CA THR A 268 -25.85 -37.71 -5.85
C THR A 268 -24.68 -36.74 -5.72
N TRP A 269 -24.53 -36.05 -4.59
CA TRP A 269 -23.46 -35.09 -4.36
C TRP A 269 -22.09 -35.77 -4.24
N ASP A 270 -21.09 -35.19 -4.91
CA ASP A 270 -19.68 -35.58 -4.81
C ASP A 270 -18.82 -34.32 -4.61
N ASP A 271 -18.24 -34.16 -3.41
CA ASP A 271 -17.40 -33.00 -3.06
C ASP A 271 -16.25 -32.79 -4.05
N LYS A 272 -15.68 -33.87 -4.60
CA LYS A 272 -14.56 -33.75 -5.55
C LYS A 272 -15.05 -33.11 -6.85
N VAL A 273 -16.18 -33.58 -7.38
CA VAL A 273 -16.73 -33.09 -8.65
C VAL A 273 -17.24 -31.66 -8.47
N GLU A 274 -18.06 -31.47 -7.45
CA GLU A 274 -18.81 -30.23 -7.27
C GLU A 274 -17.95 -29.09 -6.74
N ILE A 275 -16.85 -29.35 -6.02
CA ILE A 275 -15.99 -28.29 -5.52
C ILE A 275 -14.69 -28.24 -6.34
N SER A 276 -13.89 -29.31 -6.29
CA SER A 276 -12.51 -29.27 -6.80
C SER A 276 -12.40 -29.35 -8.32
N ASP A 277 -13.18 -30.20 -8.98
CA ASP A 277 -13.16 -30.31 -10.44
C ASP A 277 -13.83 -29.08 -11.07
N ALA A 278 -14.91 -28.57 -10.46
CA ALA A 278 -15.52 -27.30 -10.85
C ALA A 278 -14.53 -26.13 -10.74
N GLN A 279 -13.80 -26.05 -9.62
CA GLN A 279 -12.76 -25.05 -9.42
C GLN A 279 -11.73 -25.08 -10.55
N ALA A 280 -11.17 -26.27 -10.83
CA ALA A 280 -10.13 -26.45 -11.83
C ALA A 280 -10.61 -26.10 -13.25
N GLU A 281 -11.87 -26.42 -13.59
CA GLU A 281 -12.46 -26.03 -14.88
C GLU A 281 -12.58 -24.51 -14.99
N ILE A 282 -13.10 -23.82 -13.96
CA ILE A 282 -13.25 -22.36 -13.99
C ILE A 282 -11.87 -21.69 -14.13
N GLU A 283 -10.88 -22.09 -13.32
CA GLU A 283 -9.51 -21.58 -13.38
C GLU A 283 -8.83 -21.85 -14.74
N GLN A 284 -9.25 -22.89 -15.47
CA GLN A 284 -8.76 -23.16 -16.82
C GLN A 284 -9.37 -22.22 -17.88
N GLN A 285 -10.62 -21.79 -17.67
CA GLN A 285 -11.38 -21.04 -18.66
C GLN A 285 -11.24 -19.52 -18.52
N VAL A 286 -11.02 -19.00 -17.30
CA VAL A 286 -10.87 -17.56 -17.05
C VAL A 286 -9.52 -17.23 -16.40
N LYS A 287 -8.99 -16.04 -16.68
CA LYS A 287 -7.69 -15.57 -16.16
C LYS A 287 -7.76 -14.90 -14.79
N GLY A 288 -8.96 -14.81 -14.21
CA GLY A 288 -9.18 -14.24 -12.88
C GLY A 288 -8.91 -15.24 -11.78
N GLU A 289 -8.63 -14.74 -10.58
CA GLU A 289 -8.53 -15.58 -9.39
C GLU A 289 -9.93 -16.02 -8.94
N ILE A 290 -10.08 -17.30 -8.62
CA ILE A 290 -11.35 -17.89 -8.19
C ILE A 290 -11.20 -18.28 -6.72
N ALA A 291 -11.54 -17.36 -5.82
CA ALA A 291 -11.20 -17.51 -4.40
C ALA A 291 -12.39 -17.64 -3.45
N PHE A 292 -13.59 -17.67 -4.02
CA PHE A 292 -14.82 -17.74 -3.24
C PHE A 292 -15.69 -18.91 -3.71
N TYR A 293 -16.46 -19.46 -2.78
CA TYR A 293 -17.40 -20.55 -3.06
C TYR A 293 -18.77 -20.26 -2.45
N ALA A 294 -19.83 -20.57 -3.18
CA ALA A 294 -21.17 -20.62 -2.59
C ALA A 294 -21.79 -21.97 -2.91
N PHE A 295 -22.35 -22.62 -1.89
CA PHE A 295 -23.07 -23.87 -2.11
C PHE A 295 -24.44 -23.59 -2.74
N PRO A 296 -24.86 -24.37 -3.75
CA PRO A 296 -26.23 -24.37 -4.23
C PRO A 296 -27.23 -24.55 -3.09
N TYR A 297 -28.38 -23.88 -3.19
CA TYR A 297 -29.47 -23.90 -2.20
C TYR A 297 -29.10 -23.41 -0.79
N ASP A 298 -27.92 -22.81 -0.61
CA ASP A 298 -27.36 -22.46 0.71
C ASP A 298 -27.43 -23.64 1.69
N GLN A 299 -27.04 -24.82 1.23
CA GLN A 299 -26.98 -26.05 2.03
C GLN A 299 -25.59 -26.66 1.96
N ALA A 300 -25.12 -27.27 3.05
CA ALA A 300 -23.91 -28.09 3.02
C ALA A 300 -23.90 -29.12 4.15
N GLN A 301 -23.09 -30.16 3.98
CA GLN A 301 -22.69 -31.06 5.04
C GLN A 301 -21.33 -30.65 5.60
N ALA A 302 -20.99 -31.10 6.81
CA ALA A 302 -19.70 -30.81 7.43
C ALA A 302 -18.51 -31.24 6.55
N ALA A 303 -18.61 -32.40 5.90
CA ALA A 303 -17.60 -32.91 4.98
C ALA A 303 -17.39 -31.97 3.77
N SER A 304 -18.46 -31.41 3.22
CA SER A 304 -18.41 -30.46 2.10
C SER A 304 -17.77 -29.14 2.50
N ILE A 305 -18.07 -28.63 3.70
CA ILE A 305 -17.41 -27.43 4.24
C ILE A 305 -15.91 -27.69 4.41
N ASP A 306 -15.54 -28.86 4.93
CA ASP A 306 -14.14 -29.26 5.10
C ASP A 306 -13.43 -29.42 3.73
N ALA A 307 -14.14 -29.87 2.69
CA ALA A 307 -13.61 -29.95 1.33
C ALA A 307 -13.32 -28.56 0.75
N VAL A 308 -14.20 -27.57 0.94
CA VAL A 308 -13.93 -26.17 0.56
C VAL A 308 -12.69 -25.64 1.28
N LYS A 309 -12.60 -25.84 2.61
CA LYS A 309 -11.45 -25.39 3.43
C LYS A 309 -10.12 -26.05 3.04
N GLN A 310 -10.15 -27.26 2.49
CA GLN A 310 -8.95 -27.96 2.01
C GLN A 310 -8.46 -27.45 0.66
N ASN A 311 -9.30 -26.75 -0.09
CA ASN A 311 -8.92 -26.14 -1.36
C ASN A 311 -8.23 -24.79 -1.09
N THR A 312 -6.93 -24.71 -1.32
CA THR A 312 -6.12 -23.52 -1.01
C THR A 312 -6.42 -22.30 -1.88
N SER A 313 -7.07 -22.48 -3.05
CA SER A 313 -7.55 -21.35 -3.85
C SER A 313 -8.74 -20.67 -3.18
N LEU A 314 -9.58 -21.43 -2.45
CA LEU A 314 -10.81 -20.94 -1.85
C LEU A 314 -10.54 -20.39 -0.44
N ILE A 315 -10.55 -19.07 -0.32
CA ILE A 315 -10.28 -18.38 0.94
C ILE A 315 -11.55 -18.06 1.72
N GLY A 316 -12.72 -18.17 1.09
CA GLY A 316 -13.99 -17.91 1.76
C GLY A 316 -15.17 -18.60 1.10
N MET A 317 -16.26 -18.69 1.86
CA MET A 317 -17.53 -19.16 1.35
C MET A 317 -18.72 -18.47 2.01
N ARG A 318 -19.81 -18.41 1.27
CA ARG A 318 -21.11 -18.00 1.78
C ARG A 318 -21.65 -19.07 2.73
N SER A 319 -22.32 -18.65 3.78
CA SER A 319 -22.91 -19.56 4.76
C SER A 319 -24.05 -20.41 4.18
N VAL A 320 -24.21 -21.60 4.76
CA VAL A 320 -24.98 -22.75 4.24
C VAL A 320 -26.13 -23.16 5.16
N ASN A 321 -26.58 -22.22 5.98
CA ASN A 321 -27.83 -22.34 6.72
C ASN A 321 -28.54 -21.00 6.68
N TYR A 322 -29.35 -20.83 5.63
CA TYR A 322 -30.00 -19.57 5.32
C TYR A 322 -30.65 -18.90 6.55
N TYR A 323 -31.47 -19.63 7.32
CA TYR A 323 -32.18 -19.03 8.46
C TYR A 323 -31.27 -18.53 9.58
N LEU A 324 -30.14 -19.21 9.82
CA LEU A 324 -29.15 -18.82 10.85
C LEU A 324 -28.12 -17.83 10.33
N ALA A 325 -28.03 -17.65 9.02
CA ALA A 325 -26.93 -16.96 8.37
C ALA A 325 -27.33 -15.71 7.62
N ARG A 326 -28.46 -15.10 8.01
CA ARG A 326 -28.87 -13.81 7.46
C ARG A 326 -28.29 -12.63 8.21
N GLY A 327 -28.05 -11.56 7.45
CA GLY A 327 -27.79 -10.23 7.98
C GLY A 327 -26.38 -9.73 7.72
N VAL A 328 -25.96 -8.78 8.54
CA VAL A 328 -24.69 -8.04 8.36
C VAL A 328 -23.54 -8.77 9.07
N ASN A 329 -22.41 -8.88 8.37
CA ASN A 329 -21.15 -9.40 8.88
C ASN A 329 -20.40 -8.30 9.67
N ASP A 330 -19.88 -8.66 10.83
CA ASP A 330 -19.09 -7.75 11.67
C ASP A 330 -17.66 -7.62 11.14
N ALA A 331 -17.14 -6.39 11.04
CA ALA A 331 -15.83 -6.12 10.45
C ALA A 331 -14.65 -6.78 11.19
N ASP A 332 -14.81 -7.04 12.49
CA ASP A 332 -13.75 -7.57 13.37
C ASP A 332 -13.89 -9.08 13.61
N SER A 333 -15.09 -9.64 13.41
CA SER A 333 -15.39 -11.01 13.83
C SER A 333 -16.04 -11.92 12.79
N PHE A 334 -16.20 -11.51 11.53
CA PHE A 334 -16.76 -12.42 10.52
C PHE A 334 -15.86 -13.65 10.33
N ASP A 335 -16.50 -14.81 10.12
CA ASP A 335 -15.84 -16.06 9.76
C ASP A 335 -15.84 -16.16 8.21
N PRO A 336 -14.66 -16.26 7.56
CA PRO A 336 -14.57 -16.34 6.11
C PRO A 336 -15.27 -17.56 5.52
N TYR A 337 -15.51 -18.61 6.31
CA TYR A 337 -16.29 -19.79 5.88
C TYR A 337 -17.71 -19.82 6.45
N PHE A 338 -18.20 -18.70 6.99
CA PHE A 338 -19.58 -18.53 7.42
C PHE A 338 -20.05 -17.09 7.16
N ILE A 339 -19.83 -16.60 5.94
CA ILE A 339 -20.24 -15.25 5.57
C ILE A 339 -21.76 -15.20 5.47
N LYS A 340 -22.37 -14.31 6.26
CA LYS A 340 -23.81 -14.06 6.24
C LYS A 340 -24.21 -13.39 4.94
N ASN A 341 -25.38 -13.76 4.43
CA ASN A 341 -25.95 -13.18 3.22
C ASN A 341 -27.40 -12.76 3.43
N ASP A 342 -27.99 -12.03 2.50
CA ASP A 342 -29.45 -11.89 2.42
C ASP A 342 -29.86 -12.10 0.96
N LEU A 343 -30.71 -13.09 0.72
CA LEU A 343 -31.22 -13.41 -0.62
C LEU A 343 -32.32 -12.43 -1.01
N PHE A 344 -32.21 -11.86 -2.21
CA PHE A 344 -33.28 -11.09 -2.80
C PHE A 344 -34.38 -12.01 -3.35
N THR A 345 -35.62 -11.65 -3.06
CA THR A 345 -36.80 -12.11 -3.78
C THR A 345 -37.74 -10.92 -3.98
N ASN A 346 -38.58 -10.94 -5.02
CA ASN A 346 -39.49 -9.83 -5.31
C ASN A 346 -40.45 -9.56 -4.17
N SER A 347 -40.93 -10.63 -3.53
CA SER A 347 -41.81 -10.58 -2.36
C SER A 347 -41.06 -10.28 -1.06
N GLY A 348 -39.73 -10.29 -1.07
CA GLY A 348 -38.90 -10.19 0.12
C GLY A 348 -38.98 -11.42 1.03
N ILE A 349 -39.64 -12.50 0.59
CA ILE A 349 -39.61 -13.77 1.33
C ILE A 349 -38.17 -14.14 1.60
N TRP A 350 -37.97 -14.66 2.81
CA TRP A 350 -36.68 -15.09 3.29
C TRP A 350 -35.71 -13.95 3.61
N SER A 351 -35.91 -12.69 3.22
CA SER A 351 -35.06 -11.58 3.71
C SER A 351 -35.28 -11.32 5.21
N VAL A 352 -34.25 -10.87 5.94
CA VAL A 352 -34.48 -10.30 7.31
C VAL A 352 -35.16 -8.94 7.27
N TYR A 353 -35.27 -8.33 6.08
CA TYR A 353 -35.91 -7.05 5.83
C TYR A 353 -37.30 -7.21 5.18
N GLU A 354 -37.87 -8.41 5.25
CA GLU A 354 -39.24 -8.68 4.79
C GLU A 354 -40.22 -7.64 5.37
N GLY A 355 -41.04 -7.05 4.50
CA GLY A 355 -42.01 -6.01 4.87
C GLY A 355 -41.46 -4.58 4.92
N SER A 356 -40.17 -4.35 4.65
CA SER A 356 -39.66 -2.99 4.41
C SER A 356 -40.19 -2.42 3.09
N GLU A 357 -40.26 -1.08 3.00
CA GLU A 357 -40.68 -0.39 1.76
C GLU A 357 -39.71 -0.67 0.59
N ASP A 358 -38.42 -0.85 0.92
CA ASP A 358 -37.38 -1.25 -0.02
C ASP A 358 -36.34 -2.15 0.65
N ILE A 359 -36.47 -3.46 0.41
CA ILE A 359 -35.58 -4.50 0.98
C ILE A 359 -34.12 -4.37 0.50
N LEU A 360 -33.90 -3.80 -0.70
CA LEU A 360 -32.56 -3.65 -1.25
C LEU A 360 -31.84 -2.54 -0.52
N LYS A 361 -32.50 -1.38 -0.37
CA LYS A 361 -32.02 -0.26 0.41
C LYS A 361 -31.83 -0.60 1.89
N ALA A 362 -32.82 -1.28 2.49
CA ALA A 362 -32.81 -1.57 3.93
C ALA A 362 -31.57 -2.37 4.38
N TYR A 363 -31.09 -3.29 3.55
CA TYR A 363 -29.90 -4.07 3.88
C TYR A 363 -28.60 -3.27 3.82
N VAL A 364 -28.47 -2.40 2.80
CA VAL A 364 -27.32 -1.50 2.68
C VAL A 364 -27.31 -0.51 3.84
N ASP A 365 -28.46 0.06 4.20
CA ASP A 365 -28.61 0.97 5.34
C ASP A 365 -28.18 0.31 6.66
N ASP A 366 -28.57 -0.94 6.87
CA ASP A 366 -28.22 -1.69 8.09
C ASP A 366 -26.72 -2.00 8.15
N ALA A 367 -26.08 -2.26 7.01
CA ALA A 367 -24.61 -2.40 6.94
C ALA A 367 -23.92 -1.09 7.32
N VAL A 368 -24.32 0.04 6.74
CA VAL A 368 -23.80 1.38 7.08
C VAL A 368 -24.03 1.71 8.55
N ALA A 369 -25.22 1.45 9.08
CA ALA A 369 -25.56 1.72 10.48
C ALA A 369 -24.71 0.90 11.47
N LYS A 370 -24.36 -0.34 11.11
CA LYS A 370 -23.53 -1.23 11.92
C LYS A 370 -22.03 -1.09 11.66
N GLY A 371 -21.64 -0.37 10.61
CA GLY A 371 -20.27 -0.36 10.10
C GLY A 371 -19.80 -1.75 9.62
N GLY A 372 -20.73 -2.58 9.14
CA GLY A 372 -20.49 -3.98 8.78
C GLY A 372 -20.44 -4.24 7.29
N TRP A 373 -20.48 -5.51 6.92
CA TRP A 373 -20.52 -5.98 5.53
C TRP A 373 -21.83 -6.70 5.20
N ALA A 374 -22.55 -6.19 4.21
CA ALA A 374 -23.73 -6.85 3.64
C ALA A 374 -23.37 -7.57 2.33
N LEU A 375 -23.72 -8.84 2.22
CA LEU A 375 -23.60 -9.63 0.98
C LEU A 375 -25.00 -9.94 0.48
N ARG A 376 -25.40 -9.29 -0.62
CA ARG A 376 -26.72 -9.44 -1.22
C ARG A 376 -26.64 -10.44 -2.37
N THR A 377 -27.42 -11.51 -2.28
CA THR A 377 -27.55 -12.49 -3.35
C THR A 377 -28.73 -12.15 -4.27
N PHE A 378 -28.48 -12.26 -5.57
CA PHE A 378 -29.42 -12.19 -6.68
C PHE A 378 -29.24 -13.43 -7.55
N HIS A 379 -30.26 -13.78 -8.34
CA HIS A 379 -30.09 -14.66 -9.51
C HIS A 379 -29.95 -13.76 -10.75
N GLY A 380 -30.89 -13.83 -11.68
CA GLY A 380 -30.92 -13.02 -12.89
C GLY A 380 -31.53 -11.62 -12.75
N VAL A 381 -31.36 -10.81 -13.79
CA VAL A 381 -31.90 -9.45 -13.93
C VAL A 381 -32.75 -9.39 -15.20
N GLU A 382 -34.04 -9.03 -15.08
CA GLU A 382 -34.98 -8.92 -16.23
C GLU A 382 -34.97 -10.15 -17.15
N ASP A 383 -34.94 -11.34 -16.56
CA ASP A 383 -34.93 -12.61 -17.30
C ASP A 383 -36.01 -13.57 -16.79
N THR A 384 -35.81 -14.87 -17.01
CA THR A 384 -36.77 -15.93 -16.64
C THR A 384 -36.33 -16.74 -15.42
N SER A 385 -35.26 -16.32 -14.75
CA SER A 385 -34.75 -16.98 -13.55
C SER A 385 -35.72 -16.85 -12.37
N TRP A 386 -35.56 -17.75 -11.40
CA TRP A 386 -36.37 -17.72 -10.19
C TRP A 386 -36.08 -16.45 -9.38
N GLU A 387 -37.15 -15.71 -9.06
CA GLU A 387 -37.06 -14.46 -8.31
C GLU A 387 -36.08 -13.42 -8.89
N MET A 388 -36.01 -13.36 -10.23
CA MET A 388 -35.26 -12.34 -10.96
C MET A 388 -35.60 -10.92 -10.48
N VAL A 389 -34.62 -10.03 -10.51
CA VAL A 389 -34.85 -8.61 -10.19
C VAL A 389 -35.25 -7.85 -11.46
N PRO A 390 -36.38 -7.10 -11.47
CA PRO A 390 -36.74 -6.26 -12.60
C PRO A 390 -35.68 -5.20 -12.89
N LEU A 391 -35.40 -4.91 -14.16
CA LEU A 391 -34.28 -4.04 -14.56
C LEU A 391 -34.31 -2.68 -13.86
N ALA A 392 -35.46 -2.00 -13.90
CA ALA A 392 -35.60 -0.68 -13.29
C ALA A 392 -35.36 -0.68 -11.77
N ARG A 393 -35.68 -1.80 -11.09
CA ARG A 393 -35.42 -1.96 -9.65
C ARG A 393 -33.94 -2.19 -9.38
N TYR A 394 -33.28 -2.97 -10.24
CA TYR A 394 -31.84 -3.20 -10.15
C TYR A 394 -31.06 -1.91 -10.39
N GLU A 395 -31.33 -1.18 -11.47
CA GLU A 395 -30.67 0.10 -11.79
C GLU A 395 -30.86 1.14 -10.69
N GLY A 396 -32.09 1.27 -10.16
CA GLY A 396 -32.36 2.19 -9.03
C GLY A 396 -31.60 1.81 -7.75
N HIS A 397 -31.41 0.51 -7.50
CA HIS A 397 -30.56 0.05 -6.40
C HIS A 397 -29.08 0.35 -6.64
N LEU A 398 -28.58 0.13 -7.85
CA LEU A 398 -27.19 0.46 -8.19
C LEU A 398 -26.93 1.98 -8.10
N ASP A 399 -27.87 2.82 -8.53
CA ASP A 399 -27.78 4.28 -8.35
C ASP A 399 -27.67 4.66 -6.88
N TYR A 400 -28.47 4.00 -6.03
CA TYR A 400 -28.42 4.21 -4.58
C TYR A 400 -27.07 3.80 -4.00
N VAL A 401 -26.60 2.59 -4.31
CA VAL A 401 -25.29 2.06 -3.88
C VAL A 401 -24.17 2.99 -4.33
N LYS A 402 -24.18 3.43 -5.59
CA LYS A 402 -23.17 4.34 -6.14
C LYS A 402 -23.15 5.68 -5.41
N SER A 403 -24.31 6.21 -5.02
CA SER A 403 -24.37 7.46 -4.24
C SER A 403 -23.65 7.35 -2.89
N LEU A 404 -23.67 6.19 -2.25
CA LEU A 404 -22.96 5.94 -1.00
C LEU A 404 -21.46 5.73 -1.20
N VAL A 405 -21.06 5.09 -2.30
CA VAL A 405 -19.66 4.97 -2.73
C VAL A 405 -19.07 6.37 -2.98
N ASP A 406 -19.78 7.22 -3.71
CA ASP A 406 -19.36 8.60 -4.00
C ASP A 406 -19.27 9.48 -2.75
N ALA A 407 -20.11 9.19 -1.76
CA ALA A 407 -20.05 9.83 -0.45
C ALA A 407 -18.92 9.27 0.46
N GLY A 408 -18.19 8.25 0.01
CA GLY A 408 -17.17 7.56 0.80
C GLY A 408 -17.74 6.75 1.97
N GLN A 409 -19.02 6.42 1.95
CA GLN A 409 -19.69 5.68 3.03
C GLN A 409 -19.65 4.17 2.83
N LEU A 410 -19.59 3.72 1.57
CA LEU A 410 -19.69 2.31 1.22
C LEU A 410 -18.52 1.88 0.32
N TRP A 411 -17.92 0.74 0.64
CA TRP A 411 -16.97 0.05 -0.23
C TRP A 411 -17.68 -1.12 -0.91
N VAL A 412 -17.76 -1.10 -2.24
CA VAL A 412 -18.37 -2.19 -3.03
C VAL A 412 -17.26 -3.03 -3.65
N ALA A 413 -17.25 -4.33 -3.36
CA ALA A 413 -16.26 -5.26 -3.87
C ALA A 413 -16.76 -6.71 -3.85
N GLY A 414 -16.01 -7.58 -4.52
CA GLY A 414 -16.22 -9.03 -4.47
C GLY A 414 -16.05 -9.59 -3.06
N ALA A 415 -16.68 -10.73 -2.79
CA ALA A 415 -16.64 -11.35 -1.47
C ALA A 415 -15.23 -11.82 -1.09
N ALA A 416 -14.42 -12.26 -2.05
CA ALA A 416 -13.02 -12.61 -1.82
C ALA A 416 -12.19 -11.38 -1.45
N ASP A 417 -12.37 -10.25 -2.11
CA ASP A 417 -11.60 -9.03 -1.82
C ASP A 417 -11.90 -8.47 -0.43
N ILE A 418 -13.17 -8.44 -0.04
CA ILE A 418 -13.57 -8.03 1.31
C ILE A 418 -13.03 -9.04 2.34
N THR A 419 -13.04 -10.34 2.01
CA THR A 419 -12.45 -11.38 2.84
C THR A 419 -10.94 -11.19 3.03
N ARG A 420 -10.19 -10.96 1.93
CA ARG A 420 -8.75 -10.68 1.98
C ARG A 420 -8.47 -9.47 2.84
N TYR A 421 -9.14 -8.35 2.58
CA TYR A 421 -8.95 -7.13 3.35
C TYR A 421 -9.21 -7.35 4.84
N GLY A 422 -10.36 -7.92 5.19
CA GLY A 422 -10.75 -8.14 6.57
C GLY A 422 -9.86 -9.15 7.31
N MET A 423 -9.37 -10.19 6.63
CA MET A 423 -8.45 -11.16 7.21
C MET A 423 -7.03 -10.60 7.33
N SER A 424 -6.51 -9.95 6.28
CA SER A 424 -5.20 -9.28 6.33
C SER A 424 -5.16 -8.18 7.39
N ARG A 425 -6.22 -7.38 7.54
CA ARG A 425 -6.33 -6.39 8.63
C ARG A 425 -6.21 -7.02 10.02
N ARG A 426 -6.78 -8.21 10.22
CA ARG A 426 -6.82 -8.90 11.53
C ARG A 426 -5.51 -9.60 11.87
N TYR A 427 -4.82 -10.17 10.86
CA TYR A 427 -3.68 -11.06 11.08
C TYR A 427 -2.34 -10.45 10.65
N CYS A 428 -2.32 -9.49 9.71
CA CYS A 428 -1.11 -8.75 9.36
C CYS A 428 -0.97 -7.55 10.31
N SER A 429 -0.41 -7.80 11.50
CA SER A 429 -0.39 -6.81 12.59
C SER A 429 0.40 -5.56 12.20
N ILE A 430 -0.17 -4.39 12.45
CA ILE A 430 0.50 -3.11 12.19
C ILE A 430 1.45 -2.75 13.33
N HIS A 431 2.68 -2.40 12.98
CA HIS A 431 3.70 -1.86 13.87
C HIS A 431 4.03 -0.43 13.46
N THR A 432 4.06 0.46 14.44
CA THR A 432 4.32 1.89 14.20
C THR A 432 5.42 2.39 15.12
N GLU A 433 6.35 3.16 14.55
CA GLU A 433 7.43 3.80 15.31
C GLU A 433 7.53 5.27 14.91
N GLY A 434 7.21 6.17 15.85
CA GLY A 434 7.28 7.62 15.64
C GLY A 434 8.69 8.16 15.86
N THR A 435 9.04 9.23 15.15
CA THR A 435 10.30 9.97 15.38
C THR A 435 10.05 11.24 16.17
N PHE A 436 11.10 11.77 16.81
CA PHE A 436 11.02 13.03 17.53
C PHE A 436 10.63 14.22 16.62
N GLU A 437 10.88 14.13 15.32
CA GLU A 437 10.69 15.21 14.35
C GLU A 437 9.31 15.21 13.70
N GLY A 438 8.44 14.27 14.09
CA GLY A 438 7.14 14.05 13.45
C GLY A 438 7.19 13.17 12.21
N GLY A 439 8.18 12.27 12.16
CA GLY A 439 8.14 11.12 11.28
C GLY A 439 7.33 9.97 11.89
N LEU A 440 6.85 9.07 11.04
CA LEU A 440 6.25 7.82 11.43
C LEU A 440 6.74 6.72 10.50
N SER A 441 7.17 5.60 11.03
CA SER A 441 7.34 4.40 10.24
C SER A 441 6.20 3.42 10.51
N ILE A 442 5.72 2.78 9.44
CA ILE A 442 4.64 1.80 9.48
C ILE A 442 5.17 0.52 8.82
N GLU A 443 5.01 -0.60 9.50
CA GLU A 443 5.38 -1.93 9.03
C GLU A 443 4.29 -2.92 9.39
N PHE A 444 4.06 -3.92 8.54
CA PHE A 444 3.10 -4.99 8.80
C PHE A 444 3.88 -6.28 9.10
N ASP A 445 3.58 -6.92 10.22
CA ASP A 445 4.07 -8.27 10.50
C ASP A 445 3.28 -9.28 9.68
N THR A 446 3.96 -9.91 8.72
CA THR A 446 3.39 -10.92 7.82
C THR A 446 3.80 -12.35 8.20
N SER A 447 4.30 -12.56 9.43
CA SER A 447 4.76 -13.88 9.89
C SER A 447 3.62 -14.81 10.31
N ASP A 448 2.45 -14.25 10.63
CA ASP A 448 1.26 -15.03 10.97
C ASP A 448 0.78 -15.88 9.79
N ALA A 449 0.47 -17.16 10.05
CA ALA A 449 0.06 -18.10 9.01
C ALA A 449 -1.27 -17.69 8.34
N LEU A 450 -2.20 -17.10 9.08
CA LEU A 450 -3.44 -16.55 8.52
C LEU A 450 -3.15 -15.26 7.75
N CYS A 451 -2.22 -14.40 8.18
CA CYS A 451 -1.79 -13.30 7.31
C CYS A 451 -1.28 -13.83 5.97
N GLN A 452 -0.39 -14.83 5.96
CA GLN A 452 0.15 -15.42 4.73
C GLN A 452 -0.91 -16.10 3.86
N GLN A 453 -1.93 -16.70 4.47
CA GLN A 453 -3.03 -17.33 3.74
C GLN A 453 -3.87 -16.31 2.95
N TYR A 454 -4.16 -15.15 3.53
CA TYR A 454 -5.09 -14.17 2.93
C TYR A 454 -4.39 -13.01 2.21
N LEU A 455 -3.11 -12.77 2.48
CA LEU A 455 -2.36 -11.68 1.88
C LEU A 455 -2.00 -11.99 0.43
N ALA A 456 -2.69 -11.35 -0.51
CA ALA A 456 -2.31 -11.36 -1.92
C ALA A 456 -1.25 -10.29 -2.22
N ALA A 457 -0.54 -10.45 -3.34
CA ALA A 457 0.57 -9.57 -3.72
C ALA A 457 0.15 -8.10 -3.93
N ASP A 458 -1.11 -7.88 -4.28
CA ASP A 458 -1.76 -6.60 -4.55
C ASP A 458 -2.68 -6.12 -3.40
N THR A 459 -2.74 -6.85 -2.27
CA THR A 459 -3.58 -6.47 -1.13
C THR A 459 -3.16 -5.11 -0.55
N ARG A 460 -4.08 -4.16 -0.61
CA ARG A 460 -3.93 -2.81 -0.05
C ARG A 460 -4.74 -2.69 1.23
N LEU A 461 -4.08 -2.24 2.29
CA LEU A 461 -4.74 -1.86 3.53
C LEU A 461 -4.83 -0.34 3.61
N THR A 462 -6.04 0.16 3.84
CA THR A 462 -6.26 1.58 4.06
C THR A 462 -5.88 1.92 5.50
N VAL A 463 -4.94 2.83 5.64
CA VAL A 463 -4.42 3.28 6.93
C VAL A 463 -4.82 4.73 7.14
N GLU A 464 -5.41 4.99 8.29
CA GLU A 464 -5.69 6.32 8.78
C GLU A 464 -4.56 6.78 9.69
N VAL A 465 -3.97 7.94 9.39
CA VAL A 465 -2.94 8.57 10.20
C VAL A 465 -3.50 9.82 10.87
N ASN A 466 -3.38 9.87 12.18
CA ASN A 466 -3.82 11.00 13.00
C ASN A 466 -2.61 11.73 13.57
N SER A 467 -2.75 13.05 13.74
CA SER A 467 -1.75 13.91 14.34
C SER A 467 -2.28 14.58 15.61
N ASP A 468 -1.41 14.77 16.60
CA ASP A 468 -1.73 15.50 17.83
C ASP A 468 -1.79 17.03 17.64
N GLN A 469 -1.45 17.53 16.44
CA GLN A 469 -1.54 18.94 16.06
C GLN A 469 -1.88 19.09 14.57
N GLY A 470 -2.15 20.32 14.12
CA GLY A 470 -2.31 20.60 12.70
C GLY A 470 -1.00 20.39 11.95
N VAL A 471 -1.06 19.64 10.86
CA VAL A 471 0.06 19.35 9.95
C VAL A 471 -0.37 19.76 8.55
N SER A 472 0.48 20.52 7.87
CA SER A 472 0.14 21.06 6.55
C SER A 472 0.36 20.05 5.44
N VAL A 473 1.38 19.21 5.57
CA VAL A 473 1.74 18.20 4.57
C VAL A 473 2.23 16.94 5.26
N VAL A 474 1.75 15.78 4.80
CA VAL A 474 2.32 14.47 5.11
C VAL A 474 2.76 13.84 3.79
N THR A 475 4.02 13.42 3.72
CA THR A 475 4.54 12.64 2.59
C THR A 475 4.80 11.20 3.03
N ALA A 476 4.61 10.24 2.13
CA ALA A 476 4.78 8.82 2.42
C ALA A 476 5.45 8.09 1.25
N HIS A 477 6.38 7.20 1.56
CA HIS A 477 7.09 6.38 0.57
C HIS A 477 7.51 5.03 1.17
N TYR A 478 7.74 4.05 0.30
CA TYR A 478 8.31 2.77 0.71
C TYR A 478 9.81 2.91 0.97
N ALA A 479 10.29 2.40 2.11
CA ALA A 479 11.68 2.54 2.53
C ALA A 479 12.68 1.97 1.51
N GLN A 480 12.31 0.89 0.81
CA GLN A 480 13.15 0.21 -0.19
C GLN A 480 12.90 0.70 -1.63
N GLN A 481 11.86 1.51 -1.86
CA GLN A 481 11.44 1.99 -3.18
C GLN A 481 10.93 3.44 -3.06
N PRO A 482 11.80 4.39 -2.63
CA PRO A 482 11.39 5.76 -2.33
C PRO A 482 10.82 6.52 -3.53
N GLU A 483 11.16 6.10 -4.75
CA GLU A 483 10.59 6.61 -6.00
C GLU A 483 9.11 6.22 -6.21
N GLN A 484 8.65 5.14 -5.57
CA GLN A 484 7.25 4.76 -5.53
C GLN A 484 6.56 5.48 -4.38
N GLY A 485 6.09 6.70 -4.66
CA GLY A 485 5.31 7.48 -3.70
C GLY A 485 3.99 6.80 -3.34
N ILE A 486 3.56 6.97 -2.09
CA ILE A 486 2.23 6.57 -1.63
C ILE A 486 1.36 7.83 -1.66
N THR A 487 0.19 7.74 -2.29
CA THR A 487 -0.76 8.86 -2.31
C THR A 487 -1.32 9.06 -0.91
N VAL A 488 -1.16 10.26 -0.36
CA VAL A 488 -1.71 10.66 0.92
C VAL A 488 -2.92 11.57 0.69
N LYS A 489 -4.09 11.13 1.13
CA LYS A 489 -5.32 11.93 1.10
C LYS A 489 -5.49 12.64 2.44
N GLN A 490 -5.48 13.96 2.43
CA GLN A 490 -5.79 14.76 3.61
C GLN A 490 -7.31 14.79 3.83
N LEU A 491 -7.76 14.34 5.00
CA LEU A 491 -9.17 14.33 5.40
C LEU A 491 -9.49 15.54 6.30
N ALA A 492 -8.53 15.99 7.10
CA ALA A 492 -8.56 17.21 7.91
C ALA A 492 -7.12 17.68 8.23
N ASP A 493 -6.97 18.82 8.91
CA ASP A 493 -5.66 19.37 9.31
C ASP A 493 -4.79 18.40 10.12
N ASN A 494 -5.39 17.43 10.79
CA ASN A 494 -4.72 16.46 11.65
C ASN A 494 -5.06 15.01 11.29
N LYS A 495 -5.65 14.77 10.12
CA LYS A 495 -6.19 13.46 9.72
C LYS A 495 -5.88 13.16 8.26
N PHE A 496 -5.22 12.04 8.01
CA PHE A 496 -4.74 11.63 6.70
C PHE A 496 -5.09 10.17 6.44
N GLN A 497 -5.15 9.80 5.17
CA GLN A 497 -5.44 8.44 4.72
C GLN A 497 -4.44 8.02 3.65
N LEU A 498 -4.00 6.77 3.71
CA LEU A 498 -3.11 6.16 2.73
C LEU A 498 -3.58 4.75 2.41
N ASP A 499 -3.37 4.31 1.17
CA ASP A 499 -3.57 2.92 0.77
C ASP A 499 -2.21 2.24 0.61
N ILE A 500 -1.85 1.43 1.61
CA ILE A 500 -0.54 0.79 1.68
C ILE A 500 -0.63 -0.60 1.07
N LEU A 501 0.11 -0.81 -0.01
CA LEU A 501 0.40 -2.15 -0.52
C LEU A 501 1.33 -2.88 0.45
N VAL A 502 0.82 -3.87 1.17
CA VAL A 502 1.50 -4.53 2.30
C VAL A 502 2.77 -5.27 1.84
N SER A 503 2.74 -5.88 0.66
CA SER A 503 3.85 -6.65 0.07
C SER A 503 5.12 -5.82 -0.21
N LYS A 504 5.03 -4.49 -0.17
CA LYS A 504 6.15 -3.56 -0.41
C LYS A 504 6.95 -3.23 0.86
N GLY A 505 6.49 -3.69 2.02
CA GLY A 505 7.19 -3.56 3.29
C GLY A 505 7.08 -2.18 3.92
N LYS A 506 8.11 -1.80 4.69
CA LYS A 506 8.12 -0.62 5.55
C LYS A 506 7.83 0.68 4.80
N VAL A 507 6.91 1.47 5.35
CA VAL A 507 6.55 2.82 4.89
C VAL A 507 7.12 3.86 5.84
N LEU A 508 7.65 4.94 5.27
CA LEU A 508 8.16 6.08 6.02
C LEU A 508 7.30 7.31 5.69
N LEU A 509 6.81 7.96 6.75
CA LEU A 509 6.04 9.19 6.68
C LEU A 509 6.83 10.33 7.33
N THR A 510 6.67 11.53 6.77
CA THR A 510 7.19 12.77 7.36
C THR A 510 6.09 13.82 7.38
N SER A 511 5.93 14.52 8.50
CA SER A 511 5.04 15.68 8.64
C SER A 511 5.79 17.00 8.51
N GLN A 512 5.20 17.99 7.84
CA GLN A 512 5.67 19.39 7.82
C GLN A 512 4.62 20.37 8.34
#